data_AF-A0A943G9V9-F1
#
_entry.id   AF-A0A943G9V9-F1
#
_cell.length_a   1.000
_cell.length_b   1.000
_cell.length_c   1.000
_cell.angle_alpha   90.00
_cell.angle_beta   90.00
_cell.angle_gamma   90.00
#
_symmetry.space_group_name_H-M   'P 1'
#
loop_
_entity.id
_entity.type
_entity.pdbx_description
1 polymer ?
#
loop_
_entity_poly.entity_id
_entity_poly.type
_entity_poly.pdbx_seq_one_letter_code
_entity_poly.pdbx_strand_id
1 'polypeptide(L)'
;MEAFNEIWNNLTRAANDACAIVNGAIDTAKIRMQICDRKTQIKLAYRTLGEYVYRDHATGSDSGGQCRTIIADIDRWQMEIEALERIYKQADAQTEPKNQTQEQTSTCNQAQQEKQGSEQAQ
;
A
#
# COMPACT_ATOMS: atom_id res chain seq x y z
N MET A 1 -4.00 15.31 -38.16
CA MET A 1 -2.84 15.12 -37.26
C MET A 1 -3.19 15.41 -35.81
N GLU A 2 -3.94 16.48 -35.51
CA GLU A 2 -4.26 16.88 -34.12
C GLU A 2 -5.06 15.83 -33.32
N ALA A 3 -6.10 15.24 -33.90
CA ALA A 3 -6.89 14.20 -33.22
C ALA A 3 -6.07 12.95 -32.83
N PHE A 4 -5.07 12.59 -33.66
CA PHE A 4 -4.17 11.48 -33.34
C PHE A 4 -3.26 11.80 -32.14
N ASN A 5 -2.71 13.02 -32.10
CA ASN A 5 -1.88 13.48 -30.98
C ASN A 5 -2.67 13.54 -29.67
N GLU A 6 -3.93 13.95 -29.72
CA GLU A 6 -4.80 13.99 -28.54
C GLU A 6 -5.10 12.58 -28.01
N ILE A 7 -5.45 11.65 -28.89
CA ILE A 7 -5.65 10.23 -28.53
C ILE A 7 -4.38 9.63 -27.92
N TRP A 8 -3.22 9.89 -28.52
CA TRP A 8 -1.93 9.39 -28.03
C TRP A 8 -1.58 9.94 -26.64
N ASN A 9 -1.80 11.23 -26.42
CA ASN A 9 -1.55 11.88 -25.12
C ASN A 9 -2.47 11.31 -24.02
N ASN A 10 -3.74 11.07 -24.34
CA ASN A 10 -4.70 10.50 -23.39
C ASN A 10 -4.35 9.04 -23.05
N LEU A 11 -3.96 8.23 -24.04
CA LEU A 11 -3.47 6.86 -23.82
C LEU A 11 -2.21 6.83 -22.95
N THR A 12 -1.26 7.73 -23.20
CA THR A 12 -0.02 7.82 -22.42
C THR A 12 -0.30 8.20 -20.97
N ARG A 13 -1.23 9.15 -20.74
CA ARG A 13 -1.66 9.53 -19.38
C ARG A 13 -2.31 8.34 -18.65
N ALA A 14 -3.26 7.67 -19.30
CA ALA A 14 -3.93 6.51 -18.73
C ALA A 14 -2.95 5.37 -18.38
N ALA A 15 -1.94 5.13 -19.22
CA ALA A 15 -0.91 4.13 -18.94
C ALA A 15 -0.03 4.51 -17.74
N ASN A 16 0.34 5.80 -17.62
CA ASN A 16 1.12 6.29 -16.48
C ASN A 16 0.32 6.22 -15.17
N ASP A 17 -0.95 6.59 -15.21
CA ASP A 17 -1.85 6.52 -14.04
C ASP A 17 -2.03 5.06 -13.58
N ALA A 18 -2.23 4.13 -14.52
CA ALA A 18 -2.31 2.70 -14.22
C ALA A 18 -1.01 2.17 -13.61
N CYS A 19 0.15 2.59 -14.12
CA CYS A 19 1.45 2.21 -13.56
C CYS A 19 1.64 2.73 -12.12
N ALA A 20 1.22 3.97 -11.85
CA ALA A 20 1.26 4.56 -10.51
C ALA A 20 0.39 3.79 -9.51
N ILE A 21 -0.82 3.39 -9.91
CA ILE A 21 -1.73 2.58 -9.08
C ILE A 21 -1.10 1.23 -8.73
N VAL A 22 -0.54 0.53 -9.73
CA VAL A 22 0.10 -0.78 -9.51
C VAL A 22 1.31 -0.65 -8.59
N ASN A 23 2.16 0.35 -8.81
CA ASN A 23 3.33 0.59 -7.95
C ASN A 23 2.92 0.93 -6.51
N GLY A 24 1.89 1.76 -6.33
CA GLY A 24 1.34 2.06 -5.00
C GLY A 24 0.81 0.81 -4.28
N ALA A 25 0.12 -0.08 -4.99
CA ALA A 25 -0.36 -1.34 -4.42
C ALA A 25 0.80 -2.27 -4.00
N ILE A 26 1.86 -2.35 -4.83
CA ILE A 26 3.06 -3.14 -4.53
C ILE A 26 3.75 -2.60 -3.28
N ASP A 27 3.91 -1.29 -3.15
CA ASP A 27 4.59 -0.69 -2.00
C ASP A 27 3.79 -0.87 -0.71
N THR A 28 2.46 -0.74 -0.77
CA THR A 28 1.56 -1.07 0.36
C THR A 28 1.70 -2.53 0.79
N ALA A 29 1.79 -3.47 -0.17
CA ALA A 29 2.00 -4.88 0.13
C ALA A 29 3.37 -5.14 0.81
N LYS A 30 4.44 -4.48 0.35
CA LYS A 30 5.77 -4.58 0.98
C LYS A 30 5.74 -4.11 2.44
N ILE A 31 5.11 -2.98 2.71
CA ILE A 31 4.97 -2.44 4.09
C ILE A 31 4.24 -3.46 4.97
N ARG A 32 3.14 -4.03 4.48
CA ARG A 32 2.40 -5.07 5.21
C ARG A 32 3.25 -6.29 5.52
N MET A 33 4.07 -6.75 4.57
CA MET A 33 5.00 -7.86 4.79
C MET A 33 6.05 -7.54 5.86
N GLN A 34 6.62 -6.33 5.83
CA GLN A 34 7.59 -5.89 6.84
C GLN A 34 6.98 -5.85 8.25
N ILE A 35 5.75 -5.34 8.39
CA ILE A 35 5.03 -5.34 9.67
C ILE A 35 4.86 -6.78 10.19
N CYS A 36 4.44 -7.71 9.32
CA CYS A 36 4.28 -9.12 9.69
C CYS A 36 5.60 -9.78 10.13
N ASP A 37 6.70 -9.48 9.43
CA ASP A 37 8.04 -9.97 9.77
C ASP A 37 8.48 -9.47 11.16
N ARG A 38 8.32 -8.16 11.44
CA ARG A 38 8.62 -7.59 12.77
C ARG A 38 7.78 -8.20 13.87
N LYS A 39 6.47 -8.38 13.65
CA LYS A 39 5.58 -9.05 14.61
C LYS A 39 6.03 -10.49 14.88
N THR A 40 6.58 -11.17 13.89
CA THR A 40 7.13 -12.53 14.04
C THR A 40 8.44 -12.53 14.83
N GLN A 41 9.35 -11.59 14.54
CA GLN A 41 10.61 -11.42 15.28
C GLN A 41 10.36 -11.12 16.76
N ILE A 42 9.40 -10.24 17.07
CA ILE A 42 9.01 -9.94 18.46
C ILE A 42 8.50 -11.21 19.19
N LYS A 43 7.64 -12.01 18.54
CA LYS A 43 7.13 -13.25 19.15
C LYS A 43 8.26 -14.24 19.45
N LEU A 44 9.20 -14.41 18.52
CA LEU A 44 10.37 -15.27 18.72
C LEU A 44 11.26 -14.75 19.85
N ALA A 45 11.50 -13.45 19.89
CA ALA A 45 12.29 -12.81 20.93
C ALA A 45 11.67 -12.99 22.33
N TYR A 46 10.35 -12.84 22.48
CA TYR A 46 9.67 -13.15 23.75
C TYR A 46 9.82 -14.60 24.18
N ARG A 47 9.76 -15.54 23.23
CA ARG A 47 9.99 -16.96 23.52
C ARG A 47 11.41 -17.19 24.04
N THR A 48 12.40 -16.65 23.32
CA THR A 48 13.82 -16.76 23.72
C THR A 48 14.09 -16.10 25.07
N LEU A 49 13.46 -14.96 25.36
CA LEU A 49 13.54 -14.30 26.66
C LEU A 49 13.01 -15.21 27.78
N GLY A 50 11.88 -15.87 27.56
CA GLY A 50 11.33 -16.85 28.50
C GLY A 50 12.27 -18.02 28.77
N GLU A 51 12.95 -18.53 27.74
CA GLU A 51 13.95 -19.60 27.86
C GLU A 51 15.16 -19.17 28.71
N TYR A 52 15.65 -17.93 28.54
CA TYR A 52 16.71 -17.38 29.38
C TYR A 52 16.29 -17.24 30.84
N VAL A 53 15.10 -16.68 31.10
CA VAL A 53 14.57 -16.53 32.47
C VAL A 53 14.40 -17.89 33.16
N TYR A 54 13.86 -18.87 32.44
CA TYR A 54 13.72 -20.23 32.96
C TYR A 54 15.07 -20.85 33.28
N ARG A 55 16.05 -20.71 32.38
CA ARG A 55 17.40 -21.24 32.59
C ARG A 55 18.09 -20.60 33.80
N ASP A 56 18.03 -19.29 33.92
CA ASP A 56 18.63 -18.56 35.05
C ASP A 56 18.04 -19.02 36.38
N HIS A 57 16.72 -19.23 36.43
CA HIS A 57 16.05 -19.80 37.59
C HIS A 57 16.44 -21.25 37.87
N ALA A 58 16.58 -22.08 36.84
CA ALA A 58 16.85 -23.51 36.99
C ALA A 58 18.32 -23.83 37.30
N THR A 59 19.27 -23.04 36.79
CA THR A 59 20.71 -23.35 36.86
C THR A 59 21.55 -22.29 37.58
N GLY A 60 20.97 -21.16 37.98
CA GLY A 60 21.71 -20.02 38.54
C GLY A 60 22.60 -19.30 37.52
N SER A 61 22.37 -19.53 36.23
CA SER A 61 22.98 -18.78 35.13
C SER A 61 22.64 -17.29 35.24
N ASP A 62 23.54 -16.40 34.82
CA ASP A 62 23.26 -14.96 34.64
C ASP A 62 23.18 -14.65 33.14
N SER A 63 21.96 -14.62 32.62
CA SER A 63 21.67 -14.21 31.24
C SER A 63 21.23 -12.75 31.15
N GLY A 64 21.42 -11.95 32.22
CA GLY A 64 20.86 -10.60 32.31
C GLY A 64 21.29 -9.68 31.16
N GLY A 65 22.51 -9.86 30.65
CA GLY A 65 23.00 -9.14 29.46
C GLY A 65 22.20 -9.47 28.21
N GLN A 66 22.01 -10.76 27.91
CA GLN A 66 21.25 -11.24 26.76
C GLN A 66 19.79 -10.82 26.85
N CYS A 67 19.18 -10.91 28.03
CA CYS A 67 17.81 -10.47 28.27
C CYS A 67 17.63 -8.99 27.95
N ARG A 68 18.56 -8.11 28.39
CA ARG A 68 18.50 -6.67 28.08
C ARG A 68 18.60 -6.38 26.59
N THR A 69 19.49 -7.08 25.87
CA THR A 69 19.60 -6.93 24.41
C THR A 69 18.32 -7.32 23.71
N ILE A 70 17.71 -8.46 24.09
CA ILE A 70 16.46 -8.93 23.50
C ILE A 70 15.31 -7.96 23.75
N ILE A 71 15.22 -7.39 24.96
CA ILE A 71 14.20 -6.38 25.30
C ILE A 71 14.40 -5.12 24.44
N ALA A 72 15.64 -4.64 24.31
CA ALA A 72 15.92 -3.47 23.47
C ALA A 72 15.59 -3.71 21.98
N ASP A 73 15.82 -4.92 21.46
CA ASP A 73 15.42 -5.31 20.11
C ASP A 73 13.90 -5.34 19.93
N ILE A 74 13.16 -5.86 20.92
CA ILE A 74 11.69 -5.85 20.93
C ILE A 74 11.17 -4.42 20.88
N ASP A 75 11.68 -3.53 21.74
CA ASP A 75 11.28 -2.12 21.78
C ASP A 75 11.54 -1.42 20.44
N ARG A 76 12.72 -1.67 19.85
CA ARG A 76 13.05 -1.15 18.51
C ARG A 76 12.05 -1.62 17.46
N TRP A 77 11.75 -2.91 17.41
CA TRP A 77 10.82 -3.45 16.42
C TRP A 77 9.37 -2.97 16.63
N GLN A 78 8.96 -2.73 17.88
CA GLN A 78 7.65 -2.12 18.15
C GLN A 78 7.56 -0.69 17.58
N MET A 79 8.60 0.13 17.78
CA MET A 79 8.66 1.47 17.19
C MET A 79 8.69 1.42 15.65
N GLU A 80 9.39 0.45 15.05
CA GLU A 80 9.39 0.24 13.60
C GLU A 80 7.99 -0.14 13.09
N ILE A 81 7.25 -0.99 13.80
CA ILE A 81 5.87 -1.33 13.46
C ILE A 81 4.98 -0.08 13.50
N GLU A 82 5.05 0.73 14.55
CA GLU A 82 4.25 1.96 14.66
C GLU A 82 4.57 2.97 13.56
N ALA A 83 5.84 3.07 13.14
CA ALA A 83 6.23 3.89 12.00
C ALA A 83 5.64 3.35 10.69
N LEU A 84 5.76 2.05 10.44
CA LEU A 84 5.23 1.39 9.23
C LEU A 84 3.70 1.46 9.18
N GLU A 85 3.01 1.29 10.31
CA GLU A 85 1.54 1.38 10.39
C GLU A 85 1.04 2.81 10.11
N ARG A 86 1.82 3.85 10.48
CA ARG A 86 1.51 5.25 10.09
C ARG A 86 1.63 5.45 8.58
N ILE A 87 2.70 4.95 7.96
CA ILE A 87 2.90 5.04 6.51
C ILE A 87 1.79 4.26 5.78
N TYR A 88 1.47 3.06 6.26
CA TYR A 88 0.41 2.22 5.70
C TYR A 88 -0.95 2.94 5.71
N LYS A 89 -1.34 3.54 6.83
CA LYS A 89 -2.60 4.29 6.94
C LYS A 89 -2.65 5.50 6.01
N GLN A 90 -1.52 6.19 5.80
CA GLN A 90 -1.43 7.30 4.86
C GLN A 90 -1.56 6.84 3.41
N ALA A 91 -0.95 5.71 3.06
CA ALA A 91 -1.06 5.12 1.72
C ALA A 91 -2.48 4.64 1.42
N ASP A 92 -3.13 4.00 2.38
CA ASP A 92 -4.51 3.48 2.26
C ASP A 92 -5.53 4.63 2.09
N ALA A 93 -5.34 5.75 2.80
CA ALA A 93 -6.15 6.96 2.66
C ALA A 93 -5.99 7.67 1.30
N GLN A 94 -4.89 7.43 0.58
CA GLN A 94 -4.68 7.96 -0.78
C GLN A 94 -5.27 7.05 -1.87
N THR A 95 -5.58 5.79 -1.55
CA THR A 95 -6.18 4.82 -2.49
C THR A 95 -7.70 4.80 -2.49
N GLU A 96 -8.39 5.59 -1.65
CA GLU A 96 -9.79 5.88 -1.91
C GLU A 96 -9.88 6.59 -3.27
N PRO A 97 -10.57 6.02 -4.27
CA PRO A 97 -10.82 6.74 -5.50
C PRO A 97 -11.60 7.99 -5.10
N LYS A 98 -10.98 9.17 -5.25
CA LYS A 98 -11.77 10.40 -5.36
C LYS A 98 -12.75 10.12 -6.49
N ASN A 99 -14.00 9.87 -6.12
CA ASN A 99 -15.13 9.82 -7.02
C ASN A 99 -15.20 11.17 -7.73
N GLN A 100 -14.39 11.35 -8.77
CA GLN A 100 -14.58 12.33 -9.83
C GLN A 100 -15.17 11.60 -11.02
N THR A 101 -16.26 10.89 -10.77
CA THR A 101 -17.28 10.62 -11.79
C THR A 101 -18.40 11.64 -11.59
N GLN A 102 -18.06 12.92 -11.74
CA GLN A 102 -19.06 13.95 -12.03
C GLN A 102 -18.64 14.63 -13.33
N GLU A 103 -19.43 14.32 -14.36
CA GLU A 103 -19.64 15.10 -15.58
C GLU A 103 -18.50 15.16 -16.62
N GLN A 104 -18.16 14.04 -17.27
CA GLN A 104 -17.55 14.11 -18.62
C GLN A 104 -18.09 13.10 -19.65
N THR A 105 -19.20 12.39 -19.37
CA THR A 105 -19.81 11.44 -20.34
C THR A 105 -20.96 12.00 -21.17
N SER A 106 -21.34 13.28 -21.03
CA SER A 106 -22.53 13.83 -21.73
C SER A 106 -22.29 14.45 -23.12
N THR A 107 -21.05 14.58 -23.61
CA THR A 107 -20.79 15.24 -24.93
C THR A 107 -20.54 14.28 -26.10
N CYS A 108 -20.30 12.98 -25.87
CA CYS A 108 -20.02 12.04 -26.97
C CYS A 108 -21.30 11.56 -27.71
N ASN A 109 -22.43 11.50 -27.02
CA ASN A 109 -23.68 10.99 -27.62
C ASN A 109 -24.47 12.04 -28.43
N GLN A 110 -24.14 13.34 -28.33
CA GLN A 110 -24.82 14.37 -29.12
C GLN A 110 -24.28 14.50 -30.55
N ALA A 111 -23.02 14.15 -30.80
CA ALA A 111 -22.43 14.21 -32.14
C ALA A 111 -22.84 13.05 -33.07
N GLN A 112 -23.45 11.98 -32.54
CA GLN A 112 -23.91 10.83 -33.33
C GLN A 112 -25.40 10.86 -33.69
N GLN A 113 -26.22 11.68 -33.03
CA GLN A 113 -27.66 11.78 -33.35
C GLN A 113 -27.98 12.76 -34.47
N GLU A 114 -27.10 13.72 -34.79
CA GLU A 114 -27.38 14.70 -35.86
C GLU A 114 -27.11 14.18 -37.29
N LYS A 115 -26.52 12.99 -37.47
CA LYS A 115 -26.26 12.41 -38.80
C LYS A 115 -27.22 11.29 -39.25
N GLN A 116 -28.20 10.90 -38.44
CA GLN A 116 -29.20 9.88 -38.84
C GLN A 116 -30.61 10.43 -39.09
N GLY A 117 -30.83 11.74 -38.96
CA GLY A 117 -32.16 12.35 -39.05
C GLY A 117 -32.52 13.04 -40.38
N SER A 118 -31.64 13.08 -41.39
CA SER A 118 -31.86 13.92 -42.58
C SER A 118 -31.61 13.23 -43.92
N GLU A 119 -31.91 11.94 -44.05
CA GLU A 119 -31.97 11.27 -45.36
C GLU A 119 -33.08 10.21 -45.39
N GLN A 120 -34.34 10.63 -45.21
CA GLN A 120 -35.50 9.89 -45.71
C GLN A 120 -36.78 10.76 -45.69
N ALA A 121 -36.84 11.70 -46.63
CA ALA A 121 -38.10 12.27 -47.11
C ALA A 121 -37.85 13.05 -48.41
N GLN A 122 -37.87 12.34 -49.54
CA GLN A 122 -38.47 12.77 -50.81
C GLN A 122 -38.41 11.64 -51.84
#